data_AF-A0A4R4XZY1-F1
#
_entry.id   AF-A0A4R4XZY1-F1
#
_cell.length_a   1.000
_cell.length_b   1.000
_cell.length_c   1.000
_cell.angle_alpha   90.00
_cell.angle_beta   90.00
_cell.angle_gamma   90.00
#
_symmetry.space_group_name_H-M   'P 1'
#
loop_
_entity.id
_entity.type
_entity.pdbx_description
1 polymer ?
#
loop_
_entity_poly.entity_id
_entity_poly.type
_entity_poly.pdbx_seq_one_letter_code
_entity_poly.pdbx_strand_id
1 'polypeptide(L)'
;MTDEQRIIDDYAREYEGLLAGSPDERARGGREMAGYLQDAAEAGELAETLRRLGSPRAAVTAMSKQGSAPTAPLGARFDAALRDHAPLLVVTVVLMLQQVLRQLDEGGPLMIFFPPPPYQPGGGLLHAILMTLALTWSIVALGVIEGRTGTTPGKRRAGLRVVDDTGVRAGTSRCVLRRLSLLGGPLVWLDWAGVLGDGRRRFSDRLTRTKVITLTEER
;
A
#
# COMPACT_ATOMS: atom_id res chain seq x y z
N MET A 1 -30.69 -21.49 -6.65
CA MET A 1 -29.89 -20.36 -7.12
C MET A 1 -30.01 -20.34 -8.62
N THR A 2 -30.54 -19.26 -9.21
CA THR A 2 -30.65 -19.12 -10.67
C THR A 2 -29.27 -18.88 -11.28
N ASP A 3 -29.12 -19.11 -12.58
CA ASP A 3 -27.87 -18.83 -13.28
C ASP A 3 -27.50 -17.34 -13.22
N GLU A 4 -28.52 -16.48 -13.31
CA GLU A 4 -28.39 -15.02 -13.16
C GLU A 4 -27.87 -14.63 -11.77
N GLN A 5 -28.41 -15.20 -10.69
CA GLN A 5 -27.94 -14.91 -9.33
C GLN A 5 -26.46 -15.24 -9.17
N ARG A 6 -26.02 -16.37 -9.73
CA ARG A 6 -24.61 -16.76 -9.70
C ARG A 6 -23.72 -15.74 -10.39
N ILE A 7 -24.13 -15.28 -11.58
CA ILE A 7 -23.41 -14.26 -12.36
C ILE A 7 -23.32 -12.95 -11.56
N ILE A 8 -24.41 -12.51 -10.94
CA ILE A 8 -24.46 -11.30 -10.12
C ILE A 8 -23.51 -11.40 -8.92
N ASP A 9 -23.59 -12.51 -8.17
CA ASP A 9 -22.77 -12.73 -6.97
C ASP A 9 -21.28 -12.80 -7.31
N ASP A 10 -20.91 -13.47 -8.41
CA ASP A 10 -19.53 -13.58 -8.86
C ASP A 10 -19.00 -12.21 -9.33
N TYR A 11 -19.79 -11.45 -10.10
CA TYR A 11 -19.42 -10.10 -10.55
C TYR A 11 -19.22 -9.14 -9.37
N ALA A 12 -20.17 -9.12 -8.43
CA ALA A 12 -20.12 -8.27 -7.25
C ALA A 12 -18.93 -8.62 -6.33
N ARG A 13 -18.62 -9.90 -6.17
CA ARG A 13 -17.46 -10.37 -5.39
C ARG A 13 -16.15 -9.95 -6.03
N GLU A 14 -16.02 -10.05 -7.36
CA GLU A 14 -14.85 -9.56 -8.08
C GLU A 14 -14.72 -8.03 -7.98
N TYR A 15 -15.83 -7.31 -8.13
CA TYR A 15 -15.90 -5.86 -7.96
C TYR A 15 -15.43 -5.43 -6.56
N GLU A 16 -15.96 -6.04 -5.49
CA GLU A 16 -15.52 -5.84 -4.10
C GLU A 16 -14.02 -6.09 -3.94
N GLY A 17 -13.52 -7.15 -4.57
CA GLY A 17 -12.12 -7.54 -4.58
C GLY A 17 -11.20 -6.50 -5.20
N LEU A 18 -11.71 -5.57 -6.01
CA LEU A 18 -10.95 -4.55 -6.72
C LEU A 18 -11.02 -3.17 -6.05
N LEU A 19 -11.99 -2.95 -5.17
CA LEU A 19 -12.12 -1.71 -4.40
C LEU A 19 -10.98 -1.56 -3.38
N ALA A 20 -10.48 -0.32 -3.24
CA ALA A 20 -9.55 0.06 -2.17
C ALA A 20 -10.33 0.68 -1.00
N GLY A 21 -10.10 0.20 0.22
CA GLY A 21 -10.83 0.65 1.41
C GLY A 21 -10.87 -0.37 2.55
N SER A 22 -11.57 -0.03 3.62
CA SER A 22 -11.86 -0.95 4.72
C SER A 22 -12.68 -2.16 4.21
N PRO A 23 -12.67 -3.30 4.92
CA PRO A 23 -13.54 -4.43 4.58
C PRO A 23 -15.02 -4.02 4.46
N ASP A 24 -15.50 -3.15 5.35
CA ASP A 24 -16.90 -2.72 5.37
C ASP A 24 -17.25 -1.82 4.18
N GLU A 25 -16.37 -0.91 3.80
CA GLU A 25 -16.55 -0.05 2.61
C GLU A 25 -16.57 -0.88 1.33
N ARG A 26 -15.67 -1.86 1.22
CA ARG A 26 -15.61 -2.74 0.05
C ARG A 26 -16.86 -3.61 -0.02
N ALA A 27 -17.25 -4.23 1.09
CA ALA A 27 -18.44 -5.06 1.17
C ALA A 27 -19.72 -4.23 0.89
N ARG A 28 -19.76 -2.97 1.33
CA ARG A 28 -20.84 -2.04 0.96
C ARG A 28 -20.89 -1.79 -0.54
N GLY A 29 -19.76 -1.46 -1.16
CA GLY A 29 -19.70 -1.27 -2.62
C GLY A 29 -20.05 -2.53 -3.42
N GLY A 30 -19.66 -3.71 -2.92
CA GLY A 30 -20.06 -5.01 -3.47
C GLY A 30 -21.58 -5.22 -3.39
N ARG A 31 -22.20 -4.93 -2.25
CA ARG A 31 -23.67 -5.01 -2.07
C ARG A 31 -24.42 -4.01 -2.95
N GLU A 32 -23.93 -2.77 -3.06
CA GLU A 32 -24.52 -1.75 -3.94
C GLU A 32 -24.46 -2.19 -5.40
N MET A 33 -23.34 -2.76 -5.86
CA MET A 33 -23.22 -3.32 -7.20
C MET A 33 -24.14 -4.54 -7.41
N ALA A 34 -24.23 -5.44 -6.43
CA ALA A 34 -25.14 -6.59 -6.49
C ALA A 34 -26.60 -6.14 -6.60
N GLY A 35 -27.01 -5.14 -5.80
CA GLY A 35 -28.35 -4.54 -5.88
C GLY A 35 -28.63 -3.94 -7.26
N TYR A 36 -27.69 -3.15 -7.80
CA TYR A 36 -27.82 -2.58 -9.14
C TYR A 36 -28.02 -3.63 -10.24
N LEU A 37 -27.28 -4.74 -10.16
CA LEU A 37 -27.41 -5.85 -11.13
C LEU A 37 -28.69 -6.66 -10.90
N GLN A 38 -29.14 -6.80 -9.66
CA GLN A 38 -30.41 -7.44 -9.31
C GLN A 38 -31.59 -6.66 -9.89
N ASP A 39 -31.61 -5.33 -9.72
CA ASP A 39 -32.63 -4.46 -10.30
C ASP A 39 -32.66 -4.59 -11.84
N ALA A 40 -31.49 -4.68 -12.48
CA ALA A 40 -31.39 -4.91 -13.92
C ALA A 40 -31.89 -6.29 -14.36
N ALA A 41 -31.69 -7.33 -13.54
CA ALA A 41 -32.21 -8.67 -13.80
C ALA A 41 -33.73 -8.73 -13.69
N GLU A 42 -34.31 -8.08 -12.69
CA GLU A 42 -35.76 -7.97 -12.51
C GLU A 42 -36.44 -7.22 -13.67
N ALA A 43 -35.72 -6.27 -14.28
CA ALA A 43 -36.15 -5.57 -15.50
C ALA A 43 -35.92 -6.36 -16.80
N GLY A 44 -35.23 -7.52 -16.76
CA GLY A 44 -34.85 -8.29 -17.95
C GLY A 44 -33.70 -7.68 -18.77
N GLU A 45 -32.93 -6.75 -18.18
CA GLU A 45 -31.85 -5.99 -18.82
C GLU A 45 -30.44 -6.37 -18.33
N LEU A 46 -30.30 -7.46 -17.56
CA LEU A 46 -29.02 -7.87 -16.95
C LEU A 46 -27.90 -8.03 -17.98
N ALA A 47 -28.16 -8.74 -19.07
CA ALA A 47 -27.17 -8.99 -20.11
C ALA A 47 -26.66 -7.68 -20.75
N GLU A 48 -27.58 -6.73 -20.98
CA GLU A 48 -27.21 -5.43 -21.53
C GLU A 48 -26.41 -4.59 -20.52
N THR A 49 -26.83 -4.61 -19.27
CA THR A 49 -26.15 -3.89 -18.18
C THR A 49 -24.73 -4.40 -17.99
N LEU A 50 -24.53 -5.71 -17.95
CA LEU A 50 -23.19 -6.33 -17.87
C LEU A 50 -22.34 -6.01 -19.11
N ARG A 51 -22.93 -6.01 -20.31
CA ARG A 51 -22.23 -5.61 -21.54
C ARG A 51 -21.75 -4.16 -21.47
N ARG A 52 -22.57 -3.25 -20.94
CA ARG A 52 -22.23 -1.83 -20.76
C ARG A 52 -21.18 -1.61 -19.68
N LEU A 53 -21.28 -2.30 -18.55
CA LEU A 53 -20.30 -2.23 -17.46
C LEU A 53 -18.95 -2.85 -17.87
N GLY A 54 -18.98 -3.87 -18.73
CA GLY A 54 -17.82 -4.65 -19.11
C GLY A 54 -17.29 -5.48 -17.92
N SER A 55 -15.98 -5.70 -17.88
CA SER A 55 -15.36 -6.43 -16.76
C SER A 55 -15.52 -5.71 -15.41
N PRO A 56 -15.52 -6.42 -14.26
CA PRO A 56 -15.57 -5.78 -12.94
C PRO A 56 -14.50 -4.71 -12.74
N ARG A 57 -13.31 -4.90 -13.31
CA ARG A 57 -12.23 -3.91 -13.30
C ARG A 57 -12.55 -2.65 -14.09
N ALA A 58 -13.18 -2.79 -15.26
CA ALA A 58 -13.63 -1.65 -16.06
C ALA A 58 -14.70 -0.87 -15.29
N ALA A 59 -15.66 -1.56 -14.67
CA ALA A 59 -16.68 -0.95 -13.83
C ALA A 59 -16.07 -0.18 -12.64
N VAL A 60 -15.14 -0.77 -11.88
CA VAL A 60 -14.45 -0.04 -10.78
C VAL A 60 -13.71 1.18 -11.33
N THR A 61 -13.00 1.05 -12.45
CA THR A 61 -12.25 2.16 -13.04
C THR A 61 -13.19 3.31 -13.44
N ALA A 62 -14.34 3.00 -14.04
CA ALA A 62 -15.31 3.99 -14.48
C ALA A 62 -16.05 4.66 -13.31
N MET A 63 -16.33 3.91 -12.24
CA MET A 63 -17.12 4.40 -11.10
C MET A 63 -16.28 4.98 -9.97
N SER A 64 -14.98 4.65 -9.91
CA SER A 64 -14.09 5.09 -8.84
C SER A 64 -13.66 6.54 -9.02
N LYS A 65 -14.13 7.42 -8.13
CA LYS A 65 -13.61 8.79 -7.99
C LYS A 65 -12.11 8.83 -7.63
N GLN A 66 -11.50 7.70 -7.25
CA GLN A 66 -10.11 7.62 -6.80
C GLN A 66 -9.10 7.75 -7.96
N GLY A 67 -9.51 7.45 -9.20
CA GLY A 67 -8.65 7.60 -10.38
C GLY A 67 -8.23 9.05 -10.64
N SER A 68 -9.11 10.02 -10.38
CA SER A 68 -8.83 11.45 -10.53
C SER A 68 -8.36 12.13 -9.24
N ALA A 69 -8.44 11.46 -8.10
CA ALA A 69 -8.08 12.03 -6.81
C ALA A 69 -6.62 12.54 -6.78
N PRO A 70 -6.38 13.71 -6.15
CA PRO A 70 -5.05 14.30 -6.06
C PRO A 70 -4.12 13.42 -5.24
N THR A 71 -2.83 13.47 -5.59
CA THR A 71 -1.81 12.75 -4.83
C THR A 71 -1.65 13.39 -3.45
N ALA A 72 -1.60 12.55 -2.42
CA ALA A 72 -1.52 12.98 -1.03
C ALA A 72 -0.28 13.89 -0.77
N PRO A 73 -0.40 14.88 0.12
CA PRO A 73 0.72 15.76 0.46
C PRO A 73 1.88 14.99 1.10
N LEU A 74 3.11 15.46 0.88
CA LEU A 74 4.33 14.80 1.34
C LEU A 74 4.31 14.53 2.85
N GLY A 75 3.91 15.52 3.66
CA GLY A 75 3.89 15.42 5.12
C GLY A 75 3.01 14.26 5.63
N ALA A 76 1.79 14.13 5.10
CA ALA A 76 0.88 13.03 5.47
C ALA A 76 1.46 11.66 5.07
N ARG A 77 2.15 11.58 3.93
CA ARG A 77 2.81 10.35 3.47
C ARG A 77 4.00 9.98 4.35
N PHE A 78 4.78 10.97 4.78
CA PHE A 78 5.93 10.77 5.65
C PHE A 78 5.50 10.33 7.05
N ASP A 79 4.51 11.00 7.65
CA ASP A 79 3.92 10.64 8.94
C ASP A 79 3.34 9.22 8.92
N ALA A 80 2.59 8.87 7.86
CA ALA A 80 2.11 7.50 7.68
C ALA A 80 3.25 6.48 7.56
N ALA A 81 4.30 6.80 6.80
CA ALA A 81 5.48 5.94 6.66
C ALA A 81 6.23 5.76 7.99
N LEU A 82 6.35 6.82 8.79
CA LEU A 82 6.99 6.77 10.11
C LEU A 82 6.25 5.80 11.04
N ARG A 83 4.92 5.87 11.06
CA ARG A 83 4.08 4.94 11.86
C ARG A 83 4.19 3.50 11.37
N ASP A 84 4.15 3.30 10.06
CA ASP A 84 4.25 1.97 9.45
C ASP A 84 5.60 1.31 9.73
N HIS A 85 6.68 2.10 9.71
CA HIS A 85 8.05 1.64 9.88
C HIS A 85 8.60 1.84 11.30
N ALA A 86 7.75 2.17 12.28
CA ALA A 86 8.16 2.35 13.66
C ALA A 86 8.93 1.12 14.23
N PRO A 87 8.53 -0.15 13.97
CA PRO A 87 9.32 -1.30 14.43
C PRO A 87 10.74 -1.33 13.84
N LEU A 88 10.87 -1.01 12.55
CA LEU A 88 12.18 -0.93 11.88
C LEU A 88 13.03 0.21 12.42
N LEU A 89 12.41 1.36 12.70
CA LEU A 89 13.08 2.52 13.28
C LEU A 89 13.58 2.21 14.70
N VAL A 90 12.76 1.57 15.54
CA VAL A 90 13.16 1.14 16.90
C VAL A 90 14.35 0.19 16.84
N VAL A 91 14.27 -0.87 16.02
CA VAL A 91 15.38 -1.82 15.84
C VAL A 91 16.63 -1.08 15.36
N THR A 92 16.49 -0.19 14.39
CA THR A 92 17.59 0.60 13.86
C THR A 92 18.25 1.46 14.95
N VAL A 93 17.47 2.19 15.75
CA VAL A 93 17.99 3.05 16.82
C VAL A 93 18.70 2.23 17.88
N VAL A 94 18.13 1.10 18.31
CA VAL A 94 18.76 0.20 19.29
C VAL A 94 20.11 -0.30 18.79
N LEU A 95 20.16 -0.76 17.54
CA LEU A 95 21.41 -1.25 16.93
C LEU A 95 22.44 -0.13 16.74
N MET A 96 21.98 1.07 16.36
CA MET A 96 22.85 2.24 16.24
C MET A 96 23.45 2.62 17.60
N LEU A 97 22.66 2.65 18.67
CA LEU A 97 23.16 2.92 20.02
C LEU A 97 24.16 1.86 20.48
N GLN A 98 23.88 0.58 20.22
CA GLN A 98 24.82 -0.50 20.53
C GLN A 98 26.15 -0.34 19.76
N GLN A 99 26.09 0.08 18.49
CA GLN A 99 27.28 0.36 17.69
C GLN A 99 28.06 1.56 18.24
N VAL A 100 27.39 2.64 18.63
CA VAL A 100 28.05 3.81 19.24
C VAL A 100 28.75 3.44 20.53
N LEU A 101 28.09 2.70 21.43
CA LEU A 101 28.70 2.26 22.69
C LEU A 101 29.95 1.42 22.46
N ARG A 102 29.86 0.46 21.53
CA ARG A 102 31.01 -0.38 21.17
C ARG A 102 32.17 0.42 20.56
N GLN A 103 31.87 1.43 19.74
CA GLN A 103 32.90 2.30 19.16
C GLN A 103 33.57 3.20 20.20
N LEU A 104 32.82 3.66 21.22
CA LEU A 104 33.40 4.41 22.34
C LEU A 104 34.37 3.53 23.14
N ASP A 105 34.06 2.25 23.32
CA ASP A 105 34.95 1.28 23.98
C ASP A 105 36.20 0.95 23.14
N GLU A 106 36.04 0.83 21.82
CA GLU A 106 37.11 0.41 20.89
C GLU A 106 37.95 1.60 20.34
N GLY A 107 37.54 2.85 20.57
CA GLY A 107 38.25 4.06 20.10
C GLY A 107 38.18 4.31 18.60
N GLY A 108 37.18 3.76 17.91
CA GLY A 108 37.04 3.84 16.45
C GLY A 108 36.26 5.06 15.93
N PRO A 109 36.35 5.38 14.62
CA PRO A 109 35.59 6.47 14.00
C PRO A 109 34.08 6.17 13.95
N LEU A 110 33.28 7.18 14.30
CA LEU A 110 31.82 7.10 14.32
C LEU A 110 31.25 7.14 12.89
N MET A 111 30.68 6.03 12.41
CA MET A 111 30.03 5.93 11.10
C MET A 111 28.59 5.45 11.27
N ILE A 112 27.63 6.35 11.04
CA ILE A 112 26.19 6.10 11.19
C ILE A 112 25.55 5.96 9.80
N PHE A 113 24.80 4.88 9.57
CA PHE A 113 24.02 4.64 8.34
C PHE A 113 22.55 4.42 8.67
N PHE A 114 21.64 5.09 7.96
CA PHE A 114 20.19 4.90 8.11
C PHE A 114 19.46 4.72 6.77
N PRO A 115 18.64 3.66 6.63
CA PRO A 115 18.61 2.47 7.49
C PRO A 115 19.96 1.72 7.49
N PRO A 116 20.25 0.90 8.51
CA PRO A 116 21.50 0.16 8.59
C PRO A 116 21.59 -0.81 7.40
N PRO A 117 22.80 -1.11 6.91
CA PRO A 117 22.95 -2.20 5.97
C PRO A 117 22.46 -3.51 6.62
N PRO A 118 21.86 -4.43 5.84
CA PRO A 118 21.32 -5.69 6.37
C PRO A 118 22.40 -6.62 6.94
N TYR A 119 23.69 -6.33 6.67
CA TYR A 119 24.83 -7.03 7.21
C TYR A 119 25.81 -6.01 7.82
N GLN A 120 26.06 -6.14 9.12
CA GLN A 120 27.18 -5.50 9.80
C GLN A 120 28.12 -6.56 10.38
N PRO A 121 29.41 -6.56 10.02
CA PRO A 121 30.40 -7.42 10.66
C PRO A 121 30.37 -7.20 12.18
N GLY A 122 30.16 -8.28 12.95
CA GLY A 122 30.13 -8.22 14.41
C GLY A 122 28.77 -7.94 15.08
N GLY A 123 27.67 -7.84 14.31
CA GLY A 123 26.32 -7.63 14.88
C GLY A 123 25.76 -8.82 15.68
N GLY A 124 26.33 -10.01 15.52
CA GLY A 124 25.88 -11.22 16.22
C GLY A 124 24.49 -11.72 15.79
N LEU A 125 24.08 -12.85 16.35
CA LEU A 125 22.83 -13.55 15.98
C LEU A 125 21.57 -12.69 16.24
N LEU A 126 21.55 -11.95 17.35
CA LEU A 126 20.42 -11.11 17.73
C LEU A 126 20.15 -9.99 16.70
N HIS A 127 21.21 -9.34 16.20
CA HIS A 127 21.08 -8.34 15.14
C HIS A 127 20.45 -8.92 13.88
N ALA A 128 20.94 -10.07 13.43
CA ALA A 128 20.44 -10.74 12.24
C ALA A 128 18.94 -11.07 12.38
N ILE A 129 18.52 -11.59 13.53
CA ILE A 129 17.11 -11.92 13.80
C ILE A 129 16.25 -10.65 13.82
N LEU A 130 16.62 -9.63 14.60
CA LEU A 130 15.84 -8.40 14.74
C LEU A 130 15.70 -7.66 13.41
N MET A 131 16.80 -7.55 12.65
CA MET A 131 16.79 -6.90 11.34
C MET A 131 15.92 -7.68 10.34
N THR A 132 16.05 -9.01 10.29
CA THR A 132 15.24 -9.86 9.41
C THR A 132 13.76 -9.72 9.72
N LEU A 133 13.37 -9.74 11.00
CA LEU A 133 11.98 -9.54 11.41
C LEU A 133 11.47 -8.15 11.04
N ALA A 134 12.26 -7.11 11.29
CA ALA A 134 11.89 -5.72 11.00
C ALA A 134 11.73 -5.45 9.48
N LEU A 135 12.62 -6.01 8.66
CA LEU A 135 12.53 -5.93 7.20
C LEU A 135 11.35 -6.75 6.67
N THR A 136 11.15 -7.97 7.18
CA THR A 136 10.03 -8.84 6.80
C THR A 136 8.70 -8.15 7.10
N TRP A 137 8.57 -7.53 8.27
CA TRP A 137 7.42 -6.70 8.61
C TRP A 137 7.24 -5.55 7.61
N SER A 138 8.31 -4.77 7.41
CA SER A 138 8.27 -3.53 6.63
C SER A 138 7.99 -3.73 5.14
N ILE A 139 8.46 -4.85 4.58
CA ILE A 139 8.39 -5.17 3.15
C ILE A 139 7.21 -6.10 2.89
N VAL A 140 7.21 -7.29 3.49
CA VAL A 140 6.26 -8.35 3.17
C VAL A 140 4.94 -8.12 3.88
N ALA A 141 4.93 -8.01 5.22
CA ALA A 141 3.68 -7.91 5.97
C ALA A 141 2.89 -6.66 5.57
N LEU A 142 3.54 -5.49 5.57
CA LEU A 142 2.89 -4.27 5.12
C LEU A 142 2.54 -4.26 3.63
N GLY A 143 3.36 -4.88 2.76
CA GLY A 143 3.06 -5.00 1.34
C GLY A 143 1.82 -5.86 1.08
N VAL A 144 1.65 -6.95 1.82
CA VAL A 144 0.47 -7.83 1.77
C VAL A 144 -0.77 -7.12 2.31
N ILE A 145 -0.66 -6.44 3.46
CA ILE A 145 -1.78 -5.67 4.04
C ILE A 145 -2.23 -4.57 3.06
N GLU A 146 -1.28 -3.85 2.48
CA GLU A 146 -1.55 -2.79 1.51
C GLU A 146 -2.16 -3.34 0.21
N GLY A 147 -1.67 -4.47 -0.31
CA GLY A 147 -2.23 -5.12 -1.50
C GLY A 147 -3.65 -5.66 -1.30
N ARG A 148 -3.99 -6.09 -0.08
CA ARG A 148 -5.32 -6.62 0.26
C ARG A 148 -6.33 -5.53 0.60
N THR A 149 -5.90 -4.40 1.16
CA THR A 149 -6.83 -3.37 1.66
C THR A 149 -6.72 -2.04 0.92
N GLY A 150 -5.66 -1.83 0.14
CA GLY A 150 -5.34 -0.53 -0.43
C GLY A 150 -4.80 0.45 0.61
N THR A 151 -4.49 0.02 1.83
CA THR A 151 -3.93 0.89 2.87
C THR A 151 -3.05 0.12 3.84
N THR A 152 -2.21 0.83 4.58
CA THR A 152 -1.48 0.33 5.75
C THR A 152 -2.09 0.90 7.02
N PRO A 153 -1.71 0.41 8.22
CA PRO A 153 -2.19 0.97 9.48
C PRO A 153 -1.88 2.47 9.64
N GLY A 154 -0.66 2.91 9.28
CA GLY A 154 -0.26 4.31 9.32
C GLY A 154 -1.02 5.17 8.31
N LYS A 155 -1.18 4.68 7.08
CA LYS A 155 -1.96 5.36 6.03
C LYS A 155 -3.43 5.46 6.37
N ARG A 156 -4.00 4.42 6.98
CA ARG A 156 -5.41 4.39 7.39
C ARG A 156 -5.70 5.50 8.39
N ARG A 157 -4.84 5.68 9.40
CA ARG A 157 -4.96 6.76 10.38
C ARG A 157 -4.82 8.15 9.76
N ALA A 158 -4.07 8.27 8.67
CA ALA A 158 -3.88 9.51 7.94
C ALA A 158 -4.91 9.73 6.80
N GLY A 159 -5.94 8.88 6.68
CA GLY A 159 -6.94 8.98 5.61
C GLY A 159 -6.36 8.78 4.20
N LEU A 160 -5.29 7.99 4.07
CA LEU A 160 -4.59 7.77 2.81
C LEU A 160 -4.91 6.40 2.23
N ARG A 161 -4.99 6.33 0.90
CA ARG A 161 -5.13 5.06 0.16
C ARG A 161 -4.10 4.93 -0.94
N VAL A 162 -3.75 3.69 -1.23
CA VAL A 162 -2.92 3.28 -2.36
C VAL A 162 -3.83 2.69 -3.42
N VAL A 163 -3.75 3.31 -4.59
CA VAL A 163 -4.42 2.84 -5.79
C VAL A 163 -3.42 2.77 -6.94
N ASP A 164 -3.76 2.02 -7.98
CA ASP A 164 -3.07 2.13 -9.26
C ASP A 164 -3.48 3.41 -10.01
N ASP A 165 -2.88 3.64 -11.17
CA ASP A 165 -3.20 4.81 -12.00
C ASP A 165 -4.68 4.90 -12.42
N THR A 166 -5.39 3.76 -12.42
CA THR A 166 -6.82 3.68 -12.75
C THR A 166 -7.74 3.90 -11.54
N GLY A 167 -7.18 4.06 -10.33
CA GLY A 167 -7.98 4.19 -9.11
C GLY A 167 -8.46 2.86 -8.54
N VAL A 168 -7.94 1.73 -9.05
CA VAL A 168 -8.23 0.38 -8.56
C VAL A 168 -7.21 0.00 -7.48
N ARG A 169 -7.57 -0.90 -6.57
CA ARG A 169 -6.63 -1.40 -5.56
C ARG A 169 -5.40 -2.02 -6.24
N ALA A 170 -4.22 -1.59 -5.81
CA ALA A 170 -2.97 -2.16 -6.30
C ALA A 170 -2.82 -3.62 -5.83
N GLY A 171 -2.37 -4.51 -6.72
CA GLY A 171 -2.11 -5.91 -6.37
C GLY A 171 -0.95 -6.08 -5.39
N THR A 172 -0.97 -7.16 -4.61
CA THR A 172 0.02 -7.47 -3.58
C THR A 172 1.46 -7.44 -4.07
N SER A 173 1.74 -8.03 -5.24
CA SER A 173 3.09 -8.04 -5.80
C SER A 173 3.62 -6.63 -6.04
N ARG A 174 2.80 -5.73 -6.59
CA ARG A 174 3.17 -4.32 -6.77
C ARG A 174 3.40 -3.62 -5.44
N CYS A 175 2.55 -3.86 -4.44
CA CYS A 175 2.72 -3.28 -3.10
C CYS A 175 4.00 -3.76 -2.39
N VAL A 176 4.39 -5.02 -2.57
CA VAL A 176 5.67 -5.55 -2.06
C VAL A 176 6.86 -4.97 -2.83
N LEU A 177 6.81 -4.96 -4.17
CA LEU A 177 7.87 -4.39 -5.03
C LEU A 177 8.18 -2.93 -4.67
N ARG A 178 7.15 -2.13 -4.33
CA ARG A 178 7.33 -0.74 -3.89
C ARG A 178 8.17 -0.58 -2.63
N ARG A 179 8.20 -1.60 -1.79
CA ARG A 179 8.88 -1.58 -0.49
C ARG A 179 10.31 -2.11 -0.57
N LEU A 180 10.69 -2.70 -1.70
CA LEU A 180 12.06 -3.19 -1.90
C LEU A 180 13.09 -2.06 -1.91
N SER A 181 12.70 -0.81 -2.10
CA SER A 181 13.61 0.34 -1.94
C SER A 181 14.21 0.43 -0.53
N LEU A 182 13.57 -0.15 0.49
CA LEU A 182 14.12 -0.27 1.85
C LEU A 182 15.37 -1.14 1.93
N LEU A 183 15.52 -2.11 1.03
CA LEU A 183 16.73 -2.95 0.96
C LEU A 183 17.96 -2.16 0.48
N GLY A 184 17.74 -1.03 -0.18
CA GLY A 184 18.81 -0.12 -0.60
C GLY A 184 19.49 0.62 0.56
N GLY A 185 19.06 0.41 1.81
CA GLY A 185 19.65 1.10 2.94
C GLY A 185 19.44 2.62 2.81
N PRO A 186 20.49 3.44 2.99
CA PRO A 186 20.43 4.88 2.78
C PRO A 186 20.00 5.31 1.37
N LEU A 187 20.15 4.45 0.35
CA LEU A 187 19.68 4.77 -1.00
C LEU A 187 18.16 4.89 -1.09
N VAL A 188 17.41 4.48 -0.06
CA VAL A 188 15.95 4.72 0.03
C VAL A 188 15.60 6.21 -0.09
N TRP A 189 16.50 7.12 0.32
CA TRP A 189 16.27 8.56 0.17
C TRP A 189 16.18 8.98 -1.29
N LEU A 190 16.86 8.29 -2.21
CA LEU A 190 16.72 8.52 -3.65
C LEU A 190 15.32 8.16 -4.14
N ASP A 191 14.71 7.09 -3.60
CA ASP A 191 13.32 6.74 -3.92
C ASP A 191 12.35 7.89 -3.57
N TRP A 192 12.60 8.55 -2.44
CA TRP A 192 11.83 9.70 -1.97
C TRP A 192 12.13 11.00 -2.72
N ALA A 193 13.36 11.18 -3.24
CA ALA A 193 13.70 12.33 -4.08
C ALA A 193 12.78 12.45 -5.29
N GLY A 194 12.23 11.33 -5.77
CA GLY A 194 11.23 11.33 -6.84
C GLY A 194 9.97 12.14 -6.55
N VAL A 195 9.64 12.39 -5.28
CA VAL A 195 8.48 13.20 -4.86
C VAL A 195 8.69 14.70 -5.09
N LEU A 196 9.94 15.15 -5.25
CA LEU A 196 10.27 16.55 -5.54
C LEU A 196 9.99 16.93 -7.01
N GLY A 197 9.82 15.94 -7.89
CA GLY A 197 9.49 16.17 -9.30
C GLY A 197 7.99 16.26 -9.58
N ASP A 198 7.66 16.49 -10.85
CA ASP A 198 6.29 16.58 -11.33
C ASP A 198 5.50 15.29 -11.02
N GLY A 199 4.36 15.46 -10.35
CA GLY A 199 3.47 14.37 -9.96
C GLY A 199 3.61 13.87 -8.52
N ARG A 200 4.59 14.34 -7.74
CA ARG A 200 4.76 14.00 -6.31
C ARG A 200 4.79 12.49 -6.03
N ARG A 201 5.41 11.68 -6.90
CA ARG A 201 5.49 10.21 -6.78
C ARG A 201 6.91 9.72 -6.55
N ARG A 202 7.08 8.77 -5.63
CA ARG A 202 8.36 8.06 -5.44
C ARG A 202 8.74 7.31 -6.71
N PHE A 203 10.03 6.99 -6.89
CA PHE A 203 10.45 6.20 -8.05
C PHE A 203 9.79 4.82 -8.08
N SER A 204 9.70 4.18 -6.92
CA SER A 204 9.00 2.91 -6.70
C SER A 204 7.51 2.99 -7.05
N ASP A 205 6.86 4.11 -6.71
CA ASP A 205 5.45 4.37 -7.06
C ASP A 205 5.29 4.48 -8.59
N ARG A 206 6.22 5.16 -9.28
CA ARG A 206 6.22 5.26 -10.75
C ARG A 206 6.45 3.91 -11.43
N LEU A 207 7.44 3.16 -10.96
CA LEU A 207 7.78 1.83 -11.49
C LEU A 207 6.59 0.87 -11.39
N THR A 208 5.85 0.94 -10.29
CA THR A 208 4.70 0.07 -10.03
C THR A 208 3.36 0.63 -10.51
N ARG A 209 3.35 1.81 -11.14
CA ARG A 209 2.13 2.49 -11.61
C ARG A 209 1.10 2.65 -10.50
N THR A 210 1.56 3.09 -9.34
CA THR A 210 0.73 3.35 -8.17
C THR A 210 0.84 4.79 -7.71
N LYS A 211 -0.18 5.25 -6.99
CA LYS A 211 -0.19 6.54 -6.32
C LYS A 211 -0.82 6.43 -4.93
N VAL A 212 -0.44 7.36 -4.06
CA VAL A 212 -1.06 7.53 -2.75
C VAL A 212 -1.99 8.72 -2.85
N ILE A 213 -3.28 8.52 -2.58
CA ILE A 213 -4.30 9.54 -2.61
C ILE A 213 -4.78 9.86 -1.20
N THR A 214 -5.26 11.07 -1.00
CA THR A 214 -5.98 11.46 0.21
C THR A 214 -7.46 11.22 0.00
N LEU A 215 -8.14 10.66 0.99
CA LEU A 215 -9.59 10.67 1.04
C LEU A 215 -10.00 12.10 1.38
N THR A 216 -10.42 12.86 0.37
CA THR A 216 -11.09 14.12 0.64
C THR A 216 -12.39 13.76 1.35
N GLU A 217 -12.48 14.05 2.66
CA GLU A 217 -13.75 14.05 3.35
C GLU A 217 -14.63 15.08 2.63
N GLU A 218 -15.64 14.62 1.89
CA GLU A 218 -16.86 15.42 1.72
C GLU A 218 -17.43 15.57 3.14
N ARG A 219 -17.00 16.63 3.85
CA ARG A 219 -17.62 17.10 5.08
C ARG A 219 -18.87 17.89 4.74
#